data_AF-A0A368FTM9-F1
#
_entry.id   AF-A0A368FTM9-F1
#
_cell.length_a   1.000
_cell.length_b   1.000
_cell.length_c   1.000
_cell.angle_alpha   90.00
_cell.angle_beta   90.00
_cell.angle_gamma   90.00
#
_symmetry.space_group_name_H-M   'P 1'
#
loop_
_entity.id
_entity.type
_entity.pdbx_description
1 polymer ?
#
loop_
_entity_poly.entity_id
_entity_poly.type
_entity_poly.pdbx_seq_one_letter_code
_entity_poly.pdbx_strand_id
1 'polypeptide(L)'
;MCKELCKDEPSTVVTLGVGLDVLAELKLKKMLPKGSKFYGADPIYDGNDELYARVGKFFPLAVGNETTYDEASIWTIKNSEEKITDYLVYDYLQEDIAAFQWFILILCHS
;
A
#
# COMPACT_ATOMS: atom_id res chain seq x y z
N MET A 1 6.72 11.46 -9.70
CA MET A 1 7.98 11.36 -10.50
C MET A 1 8.73 10.11 -10.04
N CYS A 2 8.63 8.98 -10.76
CA CYS A 2 9.44 7.80 -10.43
C CYS A 2 10.86 8.03 -10.92
N LYS A 3 11.81 8.22 -10.00
CA LYS A 3 13.25 8.12 -10.27
C LYS A 3 13.55 6.70 -10.79
N GLU A 4 14.61 6.58 -11.58
CA GLU A 4 15.08 5.32 -12.16
C GLU A 4 15.11 4.18 -11.13
N LEU A 5 14.64 2.99 -11.54
CA LEU A 5 14.68 1.78 -10.72
C LEU A 5 16.13 1.40 -10.42
N CYS A 6 16.48 1.27 -9.14
CA CYS A 6 17.79 0.77 -8.71
C CYS A 6 17.87 -0.73 -8.98
N LYS A 7 18.52 -1.10 -10.09
CA LYS A 7 18.57 -2.48 -10.60
C LYS A 7 19.61 -3.34 -9.91
N ASP A 8 20.58 -2.73 -9.24
CA ASP A 8 21.77 -3.42 -8.72
C ASP A 8 21.80 -3.49 -7.18
N GLU A 9 20.96 -2.71 -6.51
CA GLU A 9 20.89 -2.64 -5.04
C GLU A 9 19.49 -2.96 -4.49
N PRO A 10 19.40 -3.59 -3.31
CA PRO A 10 18.13 -3.83 -2.66
C PRO A 10 17.35 -2.54 -2.42
N SER A 11 16.07 -2.55 -2.78
CA SER A 11 15.16 -1.43 -2.54
C SER A 11 14.15 -1.78 -1.46
N THR A 12 13.67 -0.76 -0.74
CA THR A 12 12.45 -0.85 0.06
C THR A 12 11.30 -0.25 -0.73
N VAL A 13 10.29 -1.07 -0.98
CA VAL A 13 9.08 -0.70 -1.71
C VAL A 13 7.94 -0.56 -0.72
N VAL A 14 7.24 0.57 -0.77
CA VAL A 14 6.06 0.85 0.04
C VAL A 14 4.89 1.13 -0.91
N THR A 15 3.85 0.29 -0.84
CA THR A 15 2.56 0.50 -1.52
C THR A 15 1.58 1.12 -0.55
N LEU A 16 1.02 2.27 -0.90
CA LEU A 16 -0.07 2.92 -0.15
C LEU A 16 -1.38 2.77 -0.93
N GLY A 17 -2.39 2.19 -0.30
CA GLY A 17 -3.64 1.79 -0.95
C GLY A 17 -3.43 0.57 -1.84
N VAL A 18 -3.23 -0.59 -1.22
CA VAL A 18 -3.05 -1.88 -1.91
C VAL A 18 -4.25 -2.24 -2.79
N GLY A 19 -5.46 -1.86 -2.38
CA GLY A 19 -6.69 -2.21 -3.08
C GLY A 19 -6.81 -3.69 -3.39
N LEU A 20 -7.48 -4.03 -4.50
CA LEU A 20 -7.86 -5.41 -4.85
C LEU A 20 -6.90 -6.12 -5.82
N ASP A 21 -5.77 -5.51 -6.18
CA ASP A 21 -4.79 -6.09 -7.12
C ASP A 21 -3.34 -5.75 -6.73
N VAL A 22 -2.44 -6.72 -6.91
CA VAL A 22 -1.00 -6.61 -6.57
C VAL A 22 -0.07 -6.96 -7.74
N LEU A 23 -0.58 -6.94 -8.97
CA LEU A 23 0.20 -7.30 -10.16
C LEU A 23 1.44 -6.41 -10.35
N ALA A 24 1.35 -5.12 -10.02
CA ALA A 24 2.45 -4.17 -10.14
C ALA A 24 3.60 -4.53 -9.19
N GLU A 25 3.27 -4.83 -7.94
CA GLU A 25 4.21 -5.22 -6.90
C GLU A 25 4.85 -6.57 -7.19
N LEU A 26 4.06 -7.54 -7.67
CA LEU A 26 4.58 -8.85 -8.10
C LEU A 26 5.56 -8.69 -9.26
N LYS A 27 5.30 -7.78 -10.20
CA LYS A 27 6.23 -7.48 -11.29
C LYS A 27 7.50 -6.80 -10.77
N LEU A 28 7.37 -5.83 -9.86
CA LEU A 28 8.52 -5.17 -9.21
C LEU A 28 9.38 -6.15 -8.42
N LYS A 29 8.77 -7.07 -7.68
CA LYS A 29 9.48 -8.12 -6.91
C LYS A 29 10.31 -9.05 -7.79
N LYS A 30 9.91 -9.24 -9.06
CA LYS A 30 10.70 -10.00 -10.05
C LYS A 30 11.84 -9.17 -10.68
N MET A 31 11.70 -7.85 -10.71
CA MET A 31 12.66 -6.94 -11.33
C MET A 31 13.74 -6.45 -10.37
N LEU A 32 13.41 -6.32 -9.08
CA LEU A 32 14.32 -5.79 -8.07
C LEU A 32 15.27 -6.87 -7.53
N PRO A 33 16.48 -6.49 -7.08
CA PRO A 33 17.45 -7.42 -6.49
C PRO A 33 16.92 -8.19 -5.30
N LYS A 34 17.49 -9.39 -5.10
CA LYS A 34 17.27 -10.18 -3.87
C LYS A 34 17.66 -9.34 -2.65
N GLY A 35 16.84 -9.41 -1.60
CA GLY A 35 17.00 -8.57 -0.41
C GLY A 35 16.11 -7.32 -0.41
N SER A 36 15.46 -6.99 -1.52
CA SER A 36 14.45 -5.93 -1.57
C SER A 36 13.26 -6.27 -0.68
N LYS A 37 12.75 -5.27 0.04
CA LYS A 37 11.66 -5.39 1.01
C LYS A 37 10.40 -4.74 0.46
N PHE A 38 9.25 -5.32 0.76
CA PHE A 38 7.96 -4.83 0.29
C PHE A 38 7.00 -4.67 1.48
N TYR A 39 6.35 -3.52 1.53
CA TYR A 39 5.41 -3.14 2.58
C TYR A 39 4.15 -2.56 1.95
N GLY A 40 2.99 -3.09 2.31
CA GLY A 40 1.69 -2.61 1.83
C GLY A 40 0.88 -2.04 2.98
N ALA A 41 0.26 -0.89 2.78
CA ALA A 41 -0.68 -0.30 3.71
C ALA A 41 -2.03 -0.13 3.02
N ASP A 42 -3.07 -0.67 3.62
CA ASP A 42 -4.45 -0.43 3.20
C ASP A 42 -5.35 -0.54 4.43
N PRO A 43 -6.36 0.33 4.59
CA PRO A 43 -7.36 0.15 5.62
C PRO A 43 -8.01 -1.24 5.49
N ILE A 44 -8.48 -1.63 4.30
CA ILE A 44 -9.25 -2.85 4.11
C ILE A 44 -8.39 -4.07 4.40
N TYR A 45 -8.62 -4.74 5.54
CA TYR A 45 -7.88 -5.95 5.91
C TYR A 45 -8.36 -7.18 5.14
N ASP A 46 -9.68 -7.42 5.14
CA ASP A 46 -10.30 -8.65 4.63
C ASP A 46 -9.92 -8.93 3.16
N GLY A 47 -9.01 -9.88 2.94
CA GLY A 47 -8.58 -10.36 1.63
C GLY A 47 -7.37 -9.63 1.06
N ASN A 48 -7.12 -8.37 1.44
CA ASN A 48 -5.91 -7.64 1.02
C ASN A 48 -4.67 -8.15 1.77
N ASP A 49 -4.83 -8.61 3.01
CA ASP A 49 -3.78 -9.25 3.78
C ASP A 49 -3.23 -10.50 3.07
N GLU A 50 -4.13 -11.40 2.64
CA GLU A 50 -3.78 -12.63 1.92
C GLU A 50 -3.21 -12.31 0.53
N LEU A 51 -3.80 -11.32 -0.16
CA LEU A 51 -3.35 -10.89 -1.47
C LEU A 51 -1.92 -10.35 -1.41
N TYR A 52 -1.65 -9.45 -0.45
CA TYR A 52 -0.35 -8.80 -0.31
C TYR A 52 0.70 -9.68 0.36
N ALA A 53 0.32 -10.72 1.11
CA ALA A 53 1.26 -11.68 1.69
C ALA A 53 2.17 -12.37 0.64
N ARG A 54 1.73 -12.43 -0.62
CA ARG A 54 2.52 -12.94 -1.76
C ARG A 54 3.67 -11.98 -2.14
N VAL A 55 3.49 -10.71 -1.85
CA VAL A 55 4.41 -9.62 -2.14
C VAL A 55 5.35 -9.38 -0.95
N GLY A 56 4.78 -9.08 0.22
CA GLY A 56 5.54 -8.59 1.37
C GLY A 56 4.69 -8.53 2.64
N LYS A 57 5.01 -7.57 3.51
CA LYS A 57 4.30 -7.38 4.78
C LYS A 57 3.17 -6.37 4.62
N PHE A 58 1.98 -6.75 5.08
CA PHE A 58 0.78 -5.91 5.05
C PHE A 58 0.54 -5.22 6.40
N PHE A 59 0.00 -4.00 6.36
CA PHE A 59 -0.40 -3.22 7.53
C PHE A 59 -1.84 -2.70 7.32
N PRO A 60 -2.78 -3.01 8.22
CA PRO A 60 -4.16 -2.54 8.15
C PRO A 60 -4.27 -1.10 8.66
N LEU A 61 -3.72 -0.15 7.89
CA LEU A 61 -3.74 1.27 8.24
C LEU A 61 -3.86 2.13 6.98
N ALA A 62 -4.48 3.30 7.15
CA ALA A 62 -4.51 4.33 6.13
C ALA A 62 -3.34 5.30 6.32
N VAL A 63 -2.85 5.87 5.23
CA VAL A 63 -1.83 6.93 5.25
C VAL A 63 -2.43 8.17 4.62
N GLY A 64 -2.29 9.31 5.30
CA GLY A 64 -2.87 10.57 4.87
C GLY A 64 -2.09 11.77 5.39
N ASN A 65 -2.72 12.94 5.29
CA ASN A 65 -2.14 14.23 5.68
C ASN A 65 -2.40 14.59 7.15
N GLU A 66 -3.36 13.94 7.79
CA GLU A 66 -3.69 14.18 9.20
C GLU A 66 -3.82 12.84 9.91
N THR A 67 -3.42 12.83 11.20
CA THR A 67 -3.65 11.66 12.04
C THR A 67 -5.06 11.72 12.59
N THR A 68 -5.96 10.90 12.05
CA THR A 68 -7.37 10.87 12.43
C THR A 68 -7.86 9.43 12.58
N TYR A 69 -8.89 9.27 13.40
CA TYR A 69 -9.78 8.11 13.31
C TYR A 69 -10.84 8.47 12.27
N ASP A 70 -10.95 7.64 11.23
CA ASP A 70 -11.91 7.85 10.16
C ASP A 70 -12.68 6.56 9.85
N GLU A 71 -13.91 6.72 9.35
CA GLU A 71 -14.82 5.64 9.00
C GLU A 71 -14.83 5.48 7.47
N ALA A 72 -14.40 4.32 6.99
CA ALA A 72 -14.48 4.01 5.56
C ALA A 72 -15.69 3.10 5.28
N SER A 73 -16.59 3.57 4.42
CA SER A 73 -17.65 2.77 3.81
C SER A 73 -17.09 1.87 2.71
N ILE A 74 -16.95 0.57 2.97
CA ILE A 74 -16.51 -0.40 1.98
C ILE A 74 -17.72 -1.10 1.38
N TRP A 75 -17.89 -0.95 0.06
CA TRP A 75 -18.89 -1.69 -0.70
C TRP A 75 -18.36 -3.07 -1.10
N THR A 76 -18.90 -4.12 -0.48
CA THR A 76 -18.49 -5.49 -0.77
C THR A 76 -19.48 -6.15 -1.73
N ILE A 77 -19.04 -6.47 -2.95
CA ILE A 77 -19.89 -7.08 -4.00
C ILE A 77 -20.43 -8.46 -3.58
N LYS A 78 -19.75 -9.14 -2.64
CA LYS A 78 -20.12 -10.50 -2.20
C LYS A 78 -21.41 -10.55 -1.38
N ASN A 79 -21.74 -9.48 -0.64
CA ASN A 79 -22.92 -9.46 0.23
C ASN A 79 -23.90 -8.32 -0.06
N SER A 80 -23.56 -7.39 -0.97
CA SER A 80 -24.31 -6.12 -1.12
C SER A 80 -24.47 -5.36 0.20
N GLU A 81 -23.48 -5.51 1.09
CA GLU A 81 -23.43 -4.89 2.40
C GLU A 81 -22.33 -3.82 2.40
N GLU A 82 -22.66 -2.67 2.98
CA GLU A 82 -21.70 -1.63 3.33
C GLU A 82 -21.08 -2.00 4.67
N LYS A 83 -19.78 -2.31 4.66
CA LYS A 83 -19.02 -2.48 5.91
C LYS A 83 -18.42 -1.12 6.26
N ILE A 84 -18.85 -0.56 7.38
CA ILE A 84 -18.18 0.57 8.01
C ILE A 84 -17.04 -0.01 8.85
N THR A 85 -15.87 0.57 8.71
CA THR A 85 -14.71 0.12 9.46
C THR A 85 -13.82 1.29 9.81
N ASP A 86 -13.47 1.33 11.09
CA ASP A 86 -12.66 2.38 11.67
C ASP A 86 -11.20 2.11 11.34
N TYR A 87 -10.50 3.12 10.86
CA TYR A 87 -9.06 3.03 10.66
C TYR A 87 -8.35 4.27 11.18
N LEU A 88 -7.10 4.03 11.57
CA LEU A 88 -6.15 5.07 11.89
C LEU A 88 -5.47 5.51 10.59
N VAL A 89 -5.65 6.78 10.27
CA VAL A 89 -4.83 7.50 9.29
C VAL A 89 -3.60 7.97 10.05
N TYR A 90 -2.40 7.68 9.55
CA TYR A 90 -1.18 8.30 10.07
C TYR A 90 -0.71 9.41 9.12
N ASP A 91 -0.32 10.54 9.72
CA ASP A 91 0.35 11.64 9.02
C ASP A 91 1.77 11.23 8.63
N TYR A 92 2.00 11.07 7.32
CA TYR A 92 3.33 10.80 6.75
C TYR A 92 3.59 11.58 5.46
N LEU A 93 2.65 12.40 4.98
CA LEU A 93 2.71 13.03 3.66
C LEU A 93 2.57 14.55 3.80
N GLN A 94 3.71 15.24 3.86
CA GLN A 94 3.77 16.67 4.17
C GLN A 94 3.37 17.62 3.02
N GLU A 95 3.06 17.12 1.83
CA GLU A 95 2.56 17.96 0.73
C GLU A 95 1.46 17.24 -0.09
N ASP A 96 0.27 17.85 -0.07
CA ASP A 96 -0.88 17.72 -0.98
C ASP A 96 -0.91 16.52 -1.93
N ILE A 97 -1.23 15.33 -1.40
CA ILE A 97 -1.77 14.23 -2.22
C ILE A 97 -3.27 14.14 -1.95
N ALA A 98 -4.04 14.88 -2.75
CA ALA A 98 -5.48 14.73 -2.79
C ALA A 98 -5.84 13.30 -3.22
N ALA A 99 -6.60 12.61 -2.37
CA ALA A 99 -7.41 11.41 -2.64
C ALA A 99 -6.69 10.16 -3.19
N PHE A 100 -6.46 9.18 -2.30
CA PHE A 100 -6.53 7.72 -2.49
C PHE A 100 -6.43 7.16 -3.93
N GLN A 101 -5.32 7.41 -4.62
CA GLN A 101 -5.03 6.77 -5.89
C GLN A 101 -3.65 6.11 -5.84
N TRP A 102 -3.62 4.80 -5.58
CA TRP A 102 -2.54 3.84 -5.85
C TRP A 102 -1.12 4.44 -6.01
N PHE A 103 -0.37 4.57 -4.91
CA PHE A 103 1.02 5.04 -4.95
C PHE A 103 2.01 3.96 -4.53
N ILE A 104 3.01 3.71 -5.36
CA ILE A 104 4.17 2.87 -5.04
C ILE A 104 5.40 3.78 -4.89
N LEU A 105 5.98 3.78 -3.69
CA LEU A 105 7.22 4.46 -3.36
C LEU A 105 8.37 3.44 -3.35
N ILE A 106 9.48 3.76 -3.99
CA ILE A 106 10.68 2.92 -4.06
C ILE A 106 11.86 3.70 -3.47
N LEU A 107 12.43 3.17 -2.39
CA LEU A 107 13.58 3.74 -1.68
C LEU A 107 14.80 2.83 -1.84
N CYS A 108 15.83 3.33 -2.51
CA CYS A 108 17.10 2.60 -2.68
C CYS A 108 18.03 2.85 -1.49
N HIS A 109 18.72 1.82 -1.04
CA HIS A 109 19.76 1.94 -0.01
C HIS A 109 21.13 1.92 -0.68
N SER A 110 21.88 3.03 -0.56
CA SER A 110 23.28 3.16 -0.97
C SER A 110 24.25 2.66 0.09
#